data_AF-A0A534N3S6-F1
#
_entry.id   AF-A0A534N3S6-F1
#
_cell.length_a   1.000
_cell.length_b   1.000
_cell.length_c   1.000
_cell.angle_alpha   90.00
_cell.angle_beta   90.00
_cell.angle_gamma   90.00
#
_symmetry.space_group_name_H-M   'P 1'
#
loop_
_entity.id
_entity.type
_entity.pdbx_description
1 polymer ?
#
loop_
_entity_poly.entity_id
_entity_poly.type
_entity_poly.pdbx_seq_one_letter_code
_entity_poly.pdbx_strand_id
1 'polypeptide(L)'
;MKIYAFDVDDTLEVSGGPISIVSIDGLRAQGHIVGLNGNWAAVVQTVPVWHRIFSFIGPMEMSKEVFLNQLKTYIWADDYIMVGNIQGVSGASDDEGAANLAGWRFVKESDFAAGAR
;
A
#
# COMPACT_ATOMS: atom_id res chain seq x y z
N MET A 1 6.31 14.94 4.19
CA MET A 1 6.08 13.94 3.12
C MET A 1 6.00 12.56 3.76
N LYS A 2 4.99 11.76 3.39
CA LYS A 2 4.82 10.37 3.86
C LYS A 2 4.99 9.39 2.70
N ILE A 3 5.35 8.15 3.01
CA ILE A 3 5.29 7.02 2.06
C ILE A 3 4.15 6.09 2.46
N TYR A 4 3.26 5.79 1.52
CA TYR A 4 2.22 4.78 1.67
C TYR A 4 2.50 3.60 0.74
N ALA A 5 2.61 2.42 1.32
CA ALA A 5 2.64 1.15 0.62
C ALA A 5 1.28 0.47 0.80
N PHE A 6 0.54 0.28 -0.29
CA PHE A 6 -0.76 -0.36 -0.27
C PHE A 6 -0.64 -1.83 -0.66
N ASP A 7 -1.18 -2.72 0.15
CA ASP A 7 -1.61 -4.03 -0.34
C ASP A 7 -2.68 -3.87 -1.44
N VAL A 8 -2.95 -4.95 -2.18
CA VAL A 8 -3.87 -4.92 -3.32
C VAL A 8 -5.15 -5.71 -3.05
N ASP A 9 -5.04 -7.02 -2.86
CA ASP A 9 -6.20 -7.90 -2.75
C ASP A 9 -6.91 -7.68 -1.40
N ASP A 10 -8.23 -7.57 -1.43
CA ASP A 10 -9.08 -7.19 -0.28
C ASP A 10 -8.77 -5.80 0.32
N THR A 11 -7.84 -5.04 -0.28
CA THR A 11 -7.43 -3.70 0.18
C THR A 11 -7.91 -2.60 -0.77
N LEU A 12 -7.70 -2.77 -2.09
CA LEU A 12 -8.09 -1.79 -3.11
C LEU A 12 -9.44 -2.15 -3.77
N GLU A 13 -10.23 -1.15 -4.13
CA GLU A 13 -11.56 -1.34 -4.77
C GLU A 13 -11.50 -2.18 -6.06
N VAL A 14 -10.38 -2.09 -6.76
CA VAL A 14 -10.13 -2.84 -8.01
C VAL A 14 -9.80 -4.31 -7.77
N SER A 15 -9.59 -4.71 -6.52
CA SER A 15 -9.31 -6.09 -6.10
C SER A 15 -10.08 -6.46 -4.81
N GLY A 16 -11.33 -6.00 -4.69
CA GLY A 16 -12.26 -6.44 -3.64
C GLY A 16 -12.21 -5.69 -2.30
N GLY A 17 -11.33 -4.70 -2.15
CA GLY A 17 -11.21 -3.91 -0.92
C GLY A 17 -11.97 -2.58 -0.90
N PRO A 18 -11.92 -1.83 0.22
CA PRO A 18 -12.71 -0.61 0.39
C PRO A 18 -12.00 0.67 -0.10
N ILE A 19 -10.71 0.63 -0.42
CA ILE A 19 -9.92 1.83 -0.74
C ILE A 19 -10.04 2.16 -2.22
N SER A 20 -10.58 3.34 -2.52
CA SER A 20 -10.70 3.78 -3.92
C SER A 20 -9.38 4.27 -4.51
N ILE A 21 -9.19 4.06 -5.82
CA ILE A 21 -8.02 4.57 -6.54
C ILE A 21 -7.96 6.10 -6.48
N VAL A 22 -9.12 6.75 -6.49
CA VAL A 22 -9.25 8.21 -6.33
C VAL A 22 -8.68 8.68 -4.98
N SER A 23 -8.91 7.93 -3.89
CA SER A 23 -8.37 8.30 -2.58
C SER A 23 -6.84 8.24 -2.54
N ILE A 24 -6.23 7.30 -3.27
CA ILE A 24 -4.78 7.15 -3.39
C ILE A 24 -4.20 8.29 -4.24
N ASP A 25 -4.82 8.62 -5.37
CA ASP A 25 -4.41 9.76 -6.20
C ASP A 25 -4.49 11.08 -5.40
N GLY A 26 -5.49 11.21 -4.52
CA GLY A 26 -5.59 12.31 -3.57
C GLY A 26 -4.37 12.46 -2.64
N LEU A 27 -3.77 11.36 -2.17
CA LEU A 27 -2.54 11.41 -1.37
C LEU A 27 -1.33 11.84 -2.22
N ARG A 28 -1.23 11.30 -3.44
CA ARG A 28 -0.18 11.71 -4.39
C ARG A 28 -0.25 13.20 -4.68
N ALA A 29 -1.46 13.74 -4.92
CA ALA A 29 -1.67 15.16 -5.16
C ALA A 29 -1.27 16.05 -3.97
N GLN A 30 -1.29 15.51 -2.75
CA GLN A 30 -0.79 16.17 -1.52
C GLN A 30 0.74 16.10 -1.37
N GLY A 31 1.45 15.54 -2.34
CA GLY A 31 2.91 15.41 -2.32
C GLY A 31 3.42 14.22 -1.51
N HIS A 32 2.59 13.20 -1.29
CA HIS A 32 3.03 11.93 -0.70
C HIS A 32 3.53 10.96 -1.78
N ILE A 33 4.42 10.06 -1.39
CA ILE A 33 4.84 8.94 -2.24
C ILE A 33 3.87 7.79 -1.96
N VAL A 34 3.23 7.26 -2.99
CA VAL A 34 2.28 6.15 -2.87
C VAL A 34 2.69 5.04 -3.81
N GLY A 35 2.59 3.79 -3.38
CA GLY A 35 2.96 2.65 -4.22
C GLY A 35 2.32 1.36 -3.74
N LEU A 36 2.57 0.29 -4.49
CA LEU A 36 2.00 -1.02 -4.23
C LEU A 36 3.00 -1.92 -3.50
N ASN A 37 2.49 -2.70 -2.55
CA ASN A 37 3.15 -3.79 -1.86
C ASN A 37 2.20 -5.00 -1.84
N GLY A 38 1.79 -5.46 -3.03
CA GLY A 38 0.82 -6.53 -3.26
C GLY A 38 0.72 -6.89 -4.74
N ASN A 39 -0.38 -7.56 -5.12
CA ASN A 39 -0.63 -8.06 -6.47
C ASN A 39 -0.76 -6.96 -7.55
N TRP A 40 0.36 -6.44 -8.02
CA TRP A 40 0.43 -5.41 -9.06
C TRP A 40 -0.32 -5.79 -10.35
N ALA A 41 -0.37 -7.08 -10.70
CA ALA A 41 -1.04 -7.54 -11.91
C ALA A 41 -2.55 -7.21 -11.90
N ALA A 42 -3.22 -7.34 -10.74
CA ALA A 42 -4.63 -6.97 -10.60
C ALA A 42 -4.86 -5.48 -10.87
N VAL A 43 -3.93 -4.61 -10.46
CA VAL A 43 -4.04 -3.16 -10.67
C VAL A 43 -3.83 -2.79 -12.14
N VAL A 44 -2.83 -3.33 -12.82
CA VAL A 44 -2.56 -2.93 -14.22
C VAL A 44 -3.62 -3.41 -15.21
N GLN A 45 -4.31 -4.49 -14.89
CA GLN A 45 -5.41 -5.01 -15.69
C GLN A 45 -6.68 -4.17 -15.57
N THR A 46 -6.82 -3.41 -14.48
CA THR A 46 -8.06 -2.68 -14.13
C THR A 46 -7.91 -1.16 -14.16
N VAL A 47 -6.69 -0.63 -13.98
CA VAL A 47 -6.38 0.80 -13.91
C VAL A 47 -5.45 1.20 -15.07
N PRO A 48 -5.97 1.64 -16.23
CA PRO A 48 -5.16 1.93 -17.42
C PRO A 48 -4.04 2.95 -17.23
N VAL A 49 -4.22 3.90 -16.30
CA VAL A 49 -3.26 4.99 -16.00
C VAL A 49 -2.52 4.78 -14.68
N TRP A 50 -2.42 3.53 -14.19
CA TRP A 50 -1.79 3.20 -12.91
C TRP A 50 -0.41 3.84 -12.71
N HIS A 51 0.40 3.91 -13.77
CA HIS A 51 1.77 4.45 -13.76
C HIS A 51 1.82 5.97 -13.45
N ARG A 52 0.68 6.66 -13.57
CA ARG A 52 0.53 8.07 -13.18
C ARG A 52 0.08 8.25 -11.73
N ILE A 53 -0.24 7.18 -11.03
CA ILE A 53 -0.75 7.20 -9.65
C ILE A 53 0.35 6.67 -8.72
N PHE A 54 0.85 5.47 -9.00
CA PHE A 54 1.82 4.79 -8.15
C PHE A 54 3.27 5.16 -8.51
N SER A 55 4.04 5.51 -7.50
CA SER A 55 5.47 5.83 -7.56
C SER A 55 6.35 4.58 -7.58
N PHE A 56 5.87 3.46 -7.03
CA PHE A 56 6.58 2.18 -7.01
C PHE A 56 5.60 1.01 -7.04
N ILE A 57 6.09 -0.16 -7.43
CA ILE A 57 5.35 -1.42 -7.48
C ILE A 57 6.20 -2.53 -6.85
N GLY A 58 5.54 -3.44 -6.15
CA GLY A 58 6.19 -4.57 -5.50
C GLY A 58 5.19 -5.32 -4.62
N PRO A 59 5.66 -6.33 -3.87
CA PRO A 59 7.03 -6.85 -3.93
C PRO A 59 7.20 -7.81 -5.13
N MET A 60 8.22 -7.61 -5.96
CA MET A 60 8.55 -8.54 -7.06
C MET A 60 9.58 -9.55 -6.59
N GLU A 61 9.20 -10.83 -6.55
CA GLU A 61 10.07 -11.95 -6.15
C GLU A 61 10.71 -11.81 -4.75
N MET A 62 10.12 -10.98 -3.88
CA MET A 62 10.56 -10.78 -2.50
C MET A 62 9.37 -10.75 -1.55
N SER A 63 9.65 -10.86 -0.26
CA SER A 63 8.63 -10.68 0.76
C SER A 63 8.30 -9.20 0.96
N LYS A 64 7.12 -8.93 1.52
CA LYS A 64 6.60 -7.57 1.74
C LYS A 64 7.55 -6.76 2.63
N GLU A 65 7.99 -7.31 3.76
CA GLU A 65 8.88 -6.64 4.70
C GLU A 65 10.26 -6.33 4.10
N VAL A 66 10.79 -7.21 3.25
CA VAL A 66 12.06 -6.97 2.54
C VAL A 66 11.90 -5.79 1.57
N PHE A 67 10.81 -5.74 0.82
CA PHE A 67 10.53 -4.63 -0.09
C PHE A 67 10.34 -3.30 0.64
N LEU A 68 9.55 -3.28 1.72
CA LEU A 68 9.38 -2.11 2.58
C LEU A 68 10.72 -1.61 3.14
N ASN A 69 11.61 -2.51 3.56
CA ASN A 69 12.95 -2.15 4.02
C ASN A 69 13.82 -1.54 2.92
N GLN A 70 13.72 -2.01 1.67
CA GLN A 70 14.41 -1.38 0.53
C GLN A 70 13.93 0.07 0.34
N LEU A 71 12.61 0.29 0.33
CA LEU A 71 12.05 1.64 0.19
C LEU A 71 12.54 2.57 1.32
N LYS A 72 12.46 2.11 2.58
CA LYS A 72 12.89 2.88 3.75
C LYS A 72 14.40 3.18 3.77
N THR A 73 15.21 2.30 3.21
CA THR A 73 16.68 2.47 3.14
C THR A 73 17.06 3.61 2.20
N TYR A 74 16.36 3.76 1.06
CA TYR A 74 16.78 4.66 -0.01
C TYR A 74 15.89 5.89 -0.19
N ILE A 75 14.71 5.91 0.41
CA ILE A 75 13.76 7.02 0.30
C ILE A 75 13.49 7.57 1.69
N TRP A 76 13.94 8.80 1.92
CA TRP A 76 13.66 9.52 3.16
C TRP A 76 12.19 9.95 3.21
N ALA A 77 11.54 9.86 4.38
CA ALA A 77 10.21 10.41 4.64
C ALA A 77 9.99 10.67 6.14
N ASP A 78 8.98 11.49 6.45
CA ASP A 78 8.59 11.78 7.84
C ASP A 78 7.86 10.60 8.50
N ASP A 79 7.17 9.79 7.69
CA ASP A 79 6.41 8.62 8.15
C ASP A 79 6.34 7.58 7.02
N TYR A 80 6.30 6.31 7.43
CA TYR A 80 6.30 5.14 6.56
C TYR A 80 5.11 4.27 6.94
N ILE A 81 4.15 4.12 6.02
CA ILE A 81 2.82 3.59 6.31
C ILE A 81 2.53 2.42 5.38
N MET A 82 2.25 1.26 5.97
CA MET A 82 1.70 0.11 5.26
C MET A 82 0.19 0.11 5.45
N VAL A 83 -0.54 0.09 4.34
CA VAL A 83 -2.01 0.02 4.33
C VAL A 83 -2.41 -1.32 3.74
N GLY A 84 -3.18 -2.09 4.48
CA GLY A 84 -3.55 -3.43 4.03
C GLY A 84 -4.52 -4.13 4.95
N ASN A 85 -4.68 -5.42 4.72
CA ASN A 85 -5.61 -6.26 5.46
C ASN A 85 -4.95 -6.95 6.67
N ILE A 86 -5.78 -7.45 7.57
CA ILE A 86 -5.35 -8.26 8.70
C ILE A 86 -5.65 -9.72 8.37
N GLN A 87 -4.60 -10.55 8.40
CA GLN A 87 -4.70 -11.97 8.09
C GLN A 87 -5.76 -12.66 8.94
N GLY A 88 -6.71 -13.33 8.28
CA GLY A 88 -7.79 -14.08 8.95
C GLY A 88 -8.89 -13.20 9.54
N VAL A 89 -8.83 -11.88 9.37
CA VAL A 89 -9.87 -10.93 9.80
C VAL A 89 -10.50 -10.22 8.60
N SER A 90 -9.70 -9.55 7.78
CA SER A 90 -10.17 -8.81 6.58
C SER A 90 -9.56 -9.29 5.27
N GLY A 91 -8.56 -10.19 5.31
CA GLY A 91 -7.98 -10.77 4.10
C GLY A 91 -7.01 -11.92 4.41
N ALA A 92 -6.31 -12.37 3.37
CA ALA A 92 -5.38 -13.51 3.47
C ALA A 92 -3.93 -13.10 3.76
N SER A 93 -3.59 -11.82 3.68
CA SER A 93 -2.22 -11.30 3.83
C SER A 93 -1.93 -10.83 5.25
N ASP A 94 -0.68 -10.98 5.70
CA ASP A 94 -0.21 -10.47 6.98
C ASP A 94 0.50 -9.12 6.80
N ASP A 95 -0.26 -8.09 6.46
CA ASP A 95 0.28 -6.75 6.21
C ASP A 95 0.73 -6.06 7.50
N GLU A 96 0.05 -6.33 8.61
CA GLU A 96 0.45 -5.83 9.93
C GLU A 96 1.79 -6.43 10.35
N GLY A 97 1.98 -7.75 10.19
CA GLY A 97 3.26 -8.41 10.44
C GLY A 97 4.39 -7.84 9.57
N ALA A 98 4.15 -7.68 8.26
CA ALA A 98 5.13 -7.10 7.35
C ALA A 98 5.51 -5.66 7.72
N ALA A 99 4.52 -4.84 8.10
CA ALA A 99 4.73 -3.47 8.56
C ALA A 99 5.59 -3.44 9.84
N ASN A 100 5.24 -4.26 10.83
CA ASN A 100 5.94 -4.35 12.09
C ASN A 100 7.40 -4.79 11.90
N LEU A 101 7.66 -5.78 11.05
CA LEU A 101 9.00 -6.26 10.72
C LEU A 101 9.88 -5.21 10.02
N ALA A 102 9.27 -4.32 9.22
CA ALA A 102 9.98 -3.22 8.56
C ALA A 102 10.07 -1.94 9.45
N GLY A 103 9.39 -1.92 10.60
CA GLY A 103 9.22 -0.73 11.43
C GLY A 103 8.45 0.37 10.70
N TRP A 104 7.38 -0.01 10.00
CA TRP A 104 6.40 0.85 9.36
C TRP A 104 5.15 0.90 10.23
N ARG A 105 4.43 2.02 10.22
CA ARG A 105 3.11 2.11 10.85
C ARG A 105 2.10 1.35 10.01
N PHE A 106 1.30 0.50 10.63
CA PHE A 106 0.20 -0.18 9.98
C PHE A 106 -1.09 0.63 10.05
N VAL A 107 -1.87 0.64 8.97
CA VAL A 107 -3.25 1.14 8.94
C VAL A 107 -4.11 0.10 8.23
N LYS A 108 -5.14 -0.38 8.92
CA LYS A 108 -6.10 -1.33 8.34
C LYS A 108 -6.88 -0.69 7.19
N GLU A 109 -7.20 -1.47 6.16
CA GLU A 109 -7.86 -1.00 4.95
C GLU A 109 -9.18 -0.26 5.21
N SER A 110 -9.99 -0.77 6.14
CA SER A 110 -11.26 -0.16 6.55
C SER A 110 -11.09 1.14 7.31
N ASP A 111 -10.06 1.26 8.16
CA ASP A 111 -9.76 2.49 8.89
C ASP A 111 -9.25 3.57 7.94
N PHE A 112 -8.41 3.20 6.98
CA PHE A 112 -7.95 4.11 5.93
C PHE A 112 -9.13 4.64 5.10
N ALA A 113 -10.05 3.75 4.69
CA ALA A 113 -11.27 4.11 3.99
C ALA A 113 -12.17 5.06 4.81
N ALA A 114 -12.17 4.92 6.15
CA ALA A 114 -12.86 5.82 7.07
C ALA A 114 -12.13 7.15 7.34
N GLY A 115 -10.91 7.34 6.81
CA GLY A 115 -10.16 8.59 6.88
C GLY A 115 -8.88 8.56 7.72
N ALA A 116 -8.47 7.40 8.25
CA ALA A 116 -7.18 7.27 8.92
C ALA A 116 -6.01 7.50 7.94
N ARG A 117 -4.95 8.16 8.40
CA ARG A 117 -3.77 8.56 7.59
C ARG A 117 -2.49 8.43 8.38
#